data_AF-A0A946HZJ0-F1
#
_entry.id   AF-A0A946HZJ0-F1
#
_cell.length_a   1.000
_cell.length_b   1.000
_cell.length_c   1.000
_cell.angle_alpha   90.00
_cell.angle_beta   90.00
_cell.angle_gamma   90.00
#
_symmetry.space_group_name_H-M   'P 1'
#
loop_
_entity.id
_entity.type
_entity.pdbx_description
1 polymer ?
#
loop_
_entity_poly.entity_id
_entity_poly.type
_entity_poly.pdbx_seq_one_letter_code
_entity_poly.pdbx_strand_id
1 'polypeptide(L)'
;MSTIAILQIGYALVGCLFNLFSIARVRLGRPPLSATNPYFGIVIMAAVAAVSLSQAIFAGIPYLVGWSFLVAFIGSGPVTAHFRAIRHGQNLDSYASPTAAFLAFAINAIGVVLGCIGIALSLGKLVGL
;
A
#
# COMPACT_ATOMS: atom_id res chain seq x y z
N MET A 1 -17.92 4.22 -10.20
CA MET A 1 -16.82 3.88 -9.27
C MET A 1 -17.03 4.65 -7.98
N SER A 2 -16.79 4.05 -6.82
CA SER A 2 -17.02 4.72 -5.52
C SER A 2 -15.89 5.68 -5.14
N THR A 3 -16.17 6.65 -4.26
CA THR A 3 -15.14 7.55 -3.71
C THR A 3 -13.99 6.78 -3.06
N ILE A 4 -14.28 5.68 -2.36
CA ILE A 4 -13.23 4.88 -1.72
C ILE A 4 -12.31 4.22 -2.76
N ALA A 5 -12.83 3.74 -3.89
CA ALA A 5 -12.00 3.19 -4.96
C ALA A 5 -11.12 4.26 -5.64
N ILE A 6 -11.62 5.49 -5.78
CA ILE A 6 -10.81 6.63 -6.27
C ILE A 6 -9.66 6.93 -5.31
N LEU A 7 -9.94 6.97 -4.00
CA LEU A 7 -8.91 7.20 -2.98
C LEU A 7 -7.86 6.07 -2.96
N GLN A 8 -8.29 4.83 -3.15
CA GLN A 8 -7.40 3.67 -3.26
C GLN A 8 -6.49 3.73 -4.49
N ILE A 9 -6.99 4.21 -5.63
CA ILE A 9 -6.17 4.49 -6.81
C ILE A 9 -5.19 5.64 -6.51
N GLY A 10 -5.65 6.71 -5.86
CA GLY A 10 -4.78 7.80 -5.40
C GLY A 10 -3.65 7.31 -4.49
N TYR A 11 -3.96 6.42 -3.56
CA TYR A 11 -2.98 5.73 -2.72
C TYR A 11 -1.97 4.94 -3.55
N ALA A 12 -2.42 4.14 -4.53
CA ALA A 12 -1.54 3.41 -5.42
C ALA A 12 -0.58 4.33 -6.19
N LEU A 13 -1.06 5.49 -6.65
CA LEU A 13 -0.24 6.49 -7.34
C LEU A 13 0.83 7.08 -6.40
N VAL A 14 0.44 7.48 -5.18
CA VAL A 14 1.39 8.00 -4.17
C VAL A 14 2.45 6.96 -3.82
N GLY A 15 2.04 5.72 -3.56
CA GLY A 15 2.98 4.63 -3.29
C GLY A 15 3.89 4.32 -4.48
N CYS A 16 3.38 4.40 -5.71
CA CYS A 16 4.17 4.20 -6.92
C CYS A 16 5.24 5.29 -7.05
N LEU A 17 4.87 6.56 -6.88
CA LEU A 17 5.80 7.69 -6.89
C LEU A 17 6.89 7.52 -5.82
N PHE A 18 6.52 7.13 -4.60
CA PHE A 18 7.48 6.88 -3.52
C PHE A 18 8.49 5.79 -3.91
N ASN A 19 8.04 4.68 -4.50
CA ASN A 19 8.92 3.61 -4.97
C ASN A 19 9.79 4.03 -6.16
N LEU A 20 9.26 4.82 -7.10
CA LEU A 20 10.03 5.38 -8.22
C LEU A 20 11.16 6.29 -7.73
N PHE A 21 10.89 7.17 -6.76
CA PHE A 21 11.93 7.98 -6.13
C PHE A 21 12.96 7.12 -5.40
N SER A 22 12.53 6.04 -4.74
CA SER A 22 13.43 5.08 -4.11
C SER A 22 14.36 4.40 -5.14
N ILE A 23 13.84 3.96 -6.29
CA ILE A 23 14.62 3.40 -7.40
C ILE A 23 15.63 4.43 -7.92
N ALA A 24 15.20 5.67 -8.15
CA ALA A 24 16.08 6.73 -8.63
C ALA A 24 17.25 6.97 -7.66
N ARG A 25 17.00 6.95 -6.35
CA ARG A 25 18.07 7.06 -5.33
C ARG A 25 19.06 5.91 -5.40
N VAL A 26 18.57 4.67 -5.48
CA VAL A 26 19.43 3.48 -5.60
C VAL A 26 20.31 3.55 -6.85
N ARG A 27 19.76 3.99 -7.99
CA ARG A 27 20.53 4.18 -9.22
C ARG A 27 21.61 5.27 -9.12
N LEU A 28 21.45 6.21 -8.19
CA LEU A 28 22.43 7.26 -7.88
C LEU A 28 23.43 6.85 -6.77
N GLY A 29 23.45 5.57 -6.37
CA GLY A 29 24.32 5.09 -5.29
C GLY A 29 23.93 5.59 -3.89
N ARG A 30 22.69 6.10 -3.73
CA ARG A 30 22.17 6.59 -2.45
C ARG A 30 21.30 5.52 -1.78
N PRO A 31 21.19 5.51 -0.44
CA PRO A 31 20.26 4.62 0.25
C PRO A 31 18.81 4.81 -0.23
N PRO A 32 18.02 3.73 -0.33
CA PRO A 32 16.62 3.77 -0.75
C PRO A 32 15.75 4.52 0.27
N LEU A 33 14.56 4.96 -0.13
CA LEU A 33 13.61 5.59 0.81
C LEU A 33 13.02 4.59 1.80
N SER A 34 13.03 3.31 1.48
CA SER A 34 12.49 2.21 2.27
C SER A 34 13.44 1.02 2.24
N ALA A 35 13.49 0.25 3.33
CA ALA A 35 14.22 -1.01 3.40
C ALA A 35 13.61 -2.14 2.54
N THR A 36 12.39 -1.96 2.02
CA THR A 36 11.76 -2.91 1.10
C THR A 36 12.22 -2.70 -0.34
N ASN A 37 12.26 -3.78 -1.13
CA ASN A 37 12.62 -3.69 -2.54
C ASN A 37 11.61 -2.80 -3.29
N PRO A 38 12.06 -1.66 -3.87
CA PRO A 38 11.13 -0.70 -4.44
C PRO A 38 10.51 -1.15 -5.77
N TYR A 39 11.17 -2.06 -6.52
CA TYR A 39 10.58 -2.67 -7.71
C TYR A 39 9.37 -3.53 -7.34
N PHE A 40 9.50 -4.32 -6.26
CA PHE A 40 8.39 -5.10 -5.74
C PHE A 40 7.27 -4.18 -5.21
N GLY A 41 7.63 -3.05 -4.60
CA GLY A 41 6.69 -1.99 -4.21
C GLY A 41 5.83 -1.49 -5.37
N ILE A 42 6.42 -1.23 -6.55
CA ILE A 42 5.67 -0.83 -7.75
C ILE A 42 4.67 -1.92 -8.17
N VAL A 43 5.08 -3.19 -8.16
CA VAL A 43 4.19 -4.31 -8.50
C VAL A 43 3.00 -4.39 -7.55
N ILE A 44 3.22 -4.20 -6.24
CA ILE A 44 2.12 -4.14 -5.26
C ILE A 44 1.20 -2.97 -5.58
N MET A 45 1.72 -1.78 -5.89
CA MET A 45 0.88 -0.62 -6.21
C MET A 45 0.07 -0.82 -7.51
N ALA A 46 0.65 -1.48 -8.50
CA ALA A 46 -0.07 -1.88 -9.71
C ALA A 46 -1.21 -2.86 -9.38
N ALA A 47 -0.96 -3.84 -8.50
CA ALA A 47 -2.00 -4.76 -8.01
C ALA A 47 -3.11 -4.01 -7.25
N VAL A 48 -2.76 -3.07 -6.37
CA VAL A 48 -3.74 -2.21 -5.68
C VAL A 48 -4.62 -1.46 -6.68
N ALA A 49 -4.03 -0.83 -7.70
CA ALA A 49 -4.79 -0.11 -8.72
C ALA A 49 -5.71 -1.04 -9.51
N ALA A 50 -5.20 -2.19 -9.96
CA ALA A 50 -5.98 -3.18 -10.71
C ALA A 50 -7.16 -3.73 -9.89
N VAL A 51 -6.92 -4.09 -8.62
CA VAL A 51 -7.98 -4.54 -7.70
C VAL A 51 -9.00 -3.43 -7.47
N SER A 52 -8.57 -2.18 -7.30
CA SER A 52 -9.48 -1.05 -7.10
C SER A 52 -10.37 -0.78 -8.31
N LEU A 53 -9.82 -0.88 -9.52
CA LEU A 53 -10.57 -0.76 -10.78
C LEU A 53 -11.58 -1.90 -10.95
N SER A 54 -11.31 -3.07 -10.37
CA SER A 54 -12.22 -4.21 -10.41
C SER A 54 -13.51 -4.04 -9.57
N GLN A 55 -13.68 -2.92 -8.87
CA GLN A 55 -14.88 -2.68 -8.06
C GLN A 55 -16.18 -2.73 -8.88
N ALA A 56 -16.15 -2.28 -10.14
CA ALA A 56 -17.34 -2.17 -10.97
C ALA A 56 -17.70 -3.48 -11.71
N ILE A 57 -16.85 -4.51 -11.65
CA ILE A 57 -17.04 -5.76 -12.38
C ILE A 57 -17.52 -6.88 -11.45
N PHE A 58 -18.29 -7.84 -11.99
CA PHE A 58 -18.73 -9.06 -11.29
C PHE A 58 -19.27 -8.79 -9.86
N ALA A 59 -20.15 -7.79 -9.73
CA ALA A 59 -20.73 -7.36 -8.45
C ALA A 59 -19.71 -7.00 -7.35
N GLY A 60 -18.47 -6.67 -7.71
CA GLY A 60 -17.41 -6.30 -6.77
C GLY A 60 -16.74 -7.49 -6.08
N ILE A 61 -17.01 -8.74 -6.49
CA ILE A 61 -16.36 -9.93 -5.89
C ILE A 61 -14.82 -9.90 -6.06
N PRO A 62 -14.25 -9.63 -7.26
CA PRO A 62 -12.80 -9.57 -7.42
C PRO A 62 -12.16 -8.49 -6.54
N TYR A 63 -12.86 -7.35 -6.39
CA TYR A 63 -12.44 -6.27 -5.52
C TYR A 63 -12.37 -6.70 -4.06
N LEU A 64 -13.40 -7.40 -3.56
CA LEU A 64 -13.43 -7.90 -2.18
C LEU A 64 -12.29 -8.89 -1.91
N VAL A 65 -12.16 -9.93 -2.73
CA VAL A 65 -11.12 -10.95 -2.56
C VAL A 65 -9.73 -10.33 -2.66
N GLY A 66 -9.51 -9.49 -3.68
CA GLY A 66 -8.23 -8.81 -3.89
C GLY A 66 -7.86 -7.91 -2.73
N TRP A 67 -8.78 -7.08 -2.24
CA TRP A 67 -8.50 -6.19 -1.11
C TRP A 67 -8.32 -6.95 0.20
N SER A 68 -9.07 -8.03 0.46
CA SER A 68 -8.84 -8.87 1.64
C SER A 68 -7.43 -9.43 1.66
N PHE A 69 -6.93 -9.93 0.52
CA PHE A 69 -5.56 -10.41 0.39
C PHE A 69 -4.55 -9.26 0.57
N LEU A 70 -4.75 -8.13 -0.11
CA LEU A 70 -3.85 -6.98 -0.04
C LEU A 70 -3.77 -6.38 1.37
N VAL A 71 -4.89 -6.28 2.09
CA VAL A 71 -4.93 -5.83 3.49
C VAL A 71 -4.09 -6.74 4.38
N ALA A 72 -4.30 -8.06 4.28
CA ALA A 72 -3.53 -9.02 5.05
C ALA A 72 -2.04 -8.97 4.71
N PHE A 73 -1.71 -8.90 3.43
CA PHE A 73 -0.34 -8.86 2.93
C PHE A 73 0.40 -7.58 3.31
N ILE A 74 -0.18 -6.40 3.02
CA ILE A 74 0.42 -5.09 3.31
C ILE A 74 0.51 -4.88 4.83
N GLY A 75 -0.55 -5.26 5.55
CA GLY A 75 -0.65 -5.15 7.00
C GLY A 75 0.39 -5.99 7.73
N SER A 76 0.52 -7.28 7.37
CA SER A 76 1.47 -8.19 8.03
C SER A 76 2.92 -8.00 7.56
N GLY A 77 3.14 -7.54 6.32
CA GLY A 77 4.47 -7.32 5.76
C GLY A 77 4.95 -5.87 5.94
N PRO A 78 4.83 -4.99 4.93
CA PRO A 78 5.33 -3.61 4.94
C PRO A 78 4.99 -2.81 6.21
N VAL A 79 3.73 -2.83 6.67
CA VAL A 79 3.33 -2.05 7.86
C VAL A 79 4.09 -2.51 9.10
N THR A 80 4.15 -3.82 9.38
CA THR A 80 4.89 -4.32 10.54
C THR A 80 6.38 -4.06 10.43
N ALA A 81 6.97 -4.21 9.23
CA ALA A 81 8.39 -3.98 8.99
C ALA A 81 8.78 -2.52 9.28
N HIS A 82 8.01 -1.55 8.75
CA HIS A 82 8.27 -0.14 9.00
C HIS A 82 7.99 0.25 10.46
N PHE A 83 6.93 -0.31 11.07
CA PHE A 83 6.65 -0.07 12.48
C PHE A 83 7.78 -0.55 13.39
N ARG A 84 8.32 -1.75 13.15
CA ARG A 84 9.47 -2.28 13.90
C ARG A 84 10.72 -1.44 13.69
N ALA A 85 10.96 -0.95 12.48
CA ALA A 85 12.06 -0.04 12.22
C ALA A 85 11.94 1.26 13.01
N ILE A 86 10.75 1.89 13.01
CA ILE A 86 10.50 3.14 13.73
C ILE A 86 10.57 2.93 15.25
N ARG A 87 9.94 1.87 15.77
CA ARG A 87 9.75 1.69 17.22
C ARG A 87 10.91 1.01 17.92
N HIS A 88 11.58 0.08 17.25
CA HIS A 88 12.64 -0.75 17.83
C HIS A 88 14.00 -0.53 17.18
N GLY A 89 14.11 0.41 16.24
CA GLY A 89 15.35 0.73 15.54
C GLY A 89 15.84 -0.35 14.58
N GLN A 90 15.02 -1.37 14.29
CA GLN A 90 15.41 -2.49 13.44
C GLN A 90 15.59 -2.04 11.98
N ASN A 91 16.77 -2.24 11.41
CA ASN A 91 17.10 -1.91 10.02
C ASN A 91 16.90 -0.43 9.66
N LEU A 92 17.01 0.50 10.62
CA LEU A 92 16.89 1.95 10.36
C LEU A 92 17.98 2.48 9.41
N ASP A 93 19.16 1.87 9.45
CA ASP A 93 20.30 2.09 8.56
C ASP A 93 20.00 1.76 7.09
N SER A 94 19.01 0.89 6.85
CA SER A 94 18.54 0.53 5.51
C SER A 94 17.60 1.58 4.89
N TYR A 95 17.27 2.66 5.61
CA TYR A 95 16.45 3.77 5.13
C TYR A 95 17.31 5.00 4.84
N ALA A 96 16.87 5.83 3.89
CA ALA A 96 17.48 7.12 3.62
C ALA A 96 17.46 8.08 4.82
N SER A 97 16.44 7.99 5.67
CA SER A 97 16.31 8.76 6.92
C SER A 97 15.18 8.19 7.80
N PRO A 98 15.14 8.55 9.10
CA PRO A 98 14.00 8.21 9.96
C PRO A 98 12.66 8.74 9.42
N THR A 99 12.66 9.93 8.81
CA THR A 99 11.47 10.50 8.16
C THR A 99 10.99 9.62 6.99
N ALA A 100 11.92 9.05 6.22
CA ALA A 100 11.58 8.16 5.12
C ALA A 100 10.94 6.86 5.64
N ALA A 101 11.43 6.32 6.77
CA ALA A 101 10.81 5.17 7.44
C ALA A 101 9.37 5.49 7.90
N PHE A 102 9.15 6.66 8.49
CA PHE A 102 7.81 7.11 8.90
C PHE A 102 6.87 7.29 7.71
N LEU A 103 7.32 7.91 6.62
CA LEU A 103 6.51 8.06 5.41
C LEU A 103 6.16 6.71 4.80
N ALA A 104 7.10 5.77 4.73
CA ALA A 104 6.85 4.42 4.25
C ALA A 104 5.81 3.69 5.11
N PHE A 105 5.89 3.82 6.44
CA PHE A 105 4.86 3.31 7.35
C PHE A 105 3.50 3.95 7.09
N ALA A 106 3.43 5.28 7.06
CA ALA A 106 2.19 6.03 6.91
C ALA A 106 1.46 5.71 5.59
N ILE A 107 2.20 5.65 4.47
CA ILE A 107 1.64 5.27 3.16
C ILE A 107 0.98 3.89 3.23
N ASN A 108 1.70 2.88 3.72
CA ASN A 108 1.16 1.52 3.79
C ASN A 108 -0.01 1.41 4.80
N ALA A 109 0.07 2.09 5.94
CA ALA A 109 -1.00 2.10 6.94
C ALA A 109 -2.29 2.73 6.38
N ILE A 110 -2.18 3.85 5.67
CA ILE A 110 -3.31 4.46 4.96
C ILE A 110 -3.89 3.48 3.94
N GLY A 111 -3.04 2.80 3.18
CA GLY A 111 -3.46 1.76 2.23
C GLY A 111 -4.30 0.66 2.88
N VAL A 112 -3.85 0.15 4.03
CA VAL A 112 -4.59 -0.85 4.82
C VAL A 112 -5.94 -0.32 5.30
N VAL A 113 -5.98 0.91 5.85
CA VAL A 113 -7.23 1.54 6.32
C VAL A 113 -8.22 1.71 5.17
N LEU A 114 -7.77 2.24 4.02
CA LEU A 114 -8.62 2.40 2.84
C LEU A 114 -9.11 1.04 2.31
N GLY A 115 -8.28 0.01 2.35
CA GLY A 115 -8.66 -1.37 2.01
C GLY A 115 -9.78 -1.90 2.90
N CYS A 116 -9.63 -1.79 4.23
CA CYS A 116 -10.64 -2.22 5.20
C CYS A 116 -11.98 -1.50 5.01
N ILE A 117 -11.95 -0.17 4.83
CA ILE A 117 -13.17 0.63 4.56
C ILE A 117 -13.82 0.17 3.25
N GLY A 118 -13.03 -0.03 2.20
CA GLY A 118 -13.50 -0.50 0.90
C GLY A 118 -14.21 -1.85 0.98
N ILE A 119 -13.63 -2.79 1.73
CA ILE A 119 -14.21 -4.12 1.99
C ILE A 119 -15.54 -3.97 2.74
N ALA A 120 -15.56 -3.24 3.86
CA ALA A 120 -16.76 -3.07 4.67
C ALA A 120 -17.93 -2.46 3.89
N LEU A 121 -17.67 -1.41 3.11
CA LEU A 121 -18.70 -0.77 2.26
C LEU A 121 -19.19 -1.68 1.14
N SER A 122 -18.31 -2.51 0.57
CA SER A 122 -18.69 -3.41 -0.52
C SER A 122 -19.48 -4.62 0.01
N LEU A 123 -19.13 -5.12 1.20
CA LEU A 123 -19.91 -6.14 1.89
C LEU A 123 -21.31 -5.64 2.26
N GLY A 124 -21.43 -4.44 2.83
CA GLY A 124 -22.73 -3.83 3.17
C GLY A 124 -23.69 -3.82 1.98
N LYS A 125 -23.22 -3.37 0.81
CA LYS A 125 -24.01 -3.38 -0.43
C LYS A 125 -24.43 -4.78 -0.88
N LEU A 126 -23.56 -5.78 -0.70
CA LEU A 126 -23.83 -7.18 -1.07
C LEU A 126 -24.90 -7.81 -0.18
N VAL A 127 -24.98 -7.42 1.09
CA VAL A 127 -25.97 -7.93 2.03
C VAL A 127 -27.23 -7.05 2.15
N GLY A 128 -27.32 -5.98 1.36
CA GLY A 128 -28.49 -5.09 1.33
C GLY A 128 -28.57 -4.08 2.49
N LEU A 129 -27.42 -3.73 3.07
CA LEU A 129 -27.26 -2.68 4.09
C LEU A 129 -26.82 -1.33 3.49
#